data_AF-A0A345V4N1-F1
#
_entry.id   AF-A0A345V4N1-F1
#
_cell.length_a   1.000
_cell.length_b   1.000
_cell.length_c   1.000
_cell.angle_alpha   90.00
_cell.angle_beta   90.00
_cell.angle_gamma   90.00
#
_symmetry.space_group_name_H-M   'P 1'
#
loop_
_entity.id
_entity.type
_entity.pdbx_description
1 polymer ?
#
loop_
_entity_poly.entity_id
_entity_poly.type
_entity_poly.pdbx_seq_one_letter_code
_entity_poly.pdbx_strand_id
1 'polypeptide(L)' 'MPSNSASNIATADALTLLLHNQHALAAAIEEVAVWLAASGAAVVADNAVMAMETLDTNAKAITDAIMRIRQS' A
#
# COMPACT_ATOMS: atom_id res chain seq x y z
N MET A 1 27.87 -5.03 13.56
CA MET A 1 27.15 -5.96 14.44
C MET A 1 26.22 -6.81 13.59
N PRO A 2 26.43 -8.13 13.46
CA PRO A 2 25.63 -9.02 12.60
C PRO A 2 24.14 -9.07 12.98
N SER A 3 23.80 -8.74 14.23
CA SER A 3 22.41 -8.66 14.71
C SER A 3 21.59 -7.57 14.05
N ASN A 4 22.23 -6.44 13.68
CA ASN A 4 21.53 -5.32 13.06
C ASN A 4 21.12 -5.64 11.63
N SER A 5 21.93 -6.40 10.87
CA SER A 5 21.57 -6.77 9.50
C SER A 5 20.41 -7.77 9.47
N ALA A 6 20.38 -8.76 10.36
CA ALA A 6 19.26 -9.70 10.46
C ALA A 6 17.95 -9.00 10.86
N SER A 7 18.01 -8.05 11.81
CA SER A 7 16.86 -7.23 12.18
C SER A 7 16.39 -6.33 11.03
N ASN A 8 17.32 -5.72 10.29
CA ASN A 8 17.01 -4.88 9.13
C ASN A 8 16.36 -5.69 8.00
N ILE A 9 16.84 -6.92 7.73
CA ILE A 9 16.24 -7.83 6.77
C ILE A 9 14.82 -8.20 7.18
N ALA A 10 14.62 -8.67 8.42
CA ALA A 10 13.30 -9.04 8.91
C ALA A 10 12.31 -7.86 8.87
N THR A 11 12.77 -6.65 9.20
CA THR A 11 11.96 -5.44 9.12
C THR A 11 11.61 -5.09 7.68
N ALA A 12 12.58 -5.14 6.76
CA ALA A 12 12.36 -4.86 5.34
C ALA A 12 11.39 -5.87 4.71
N ASP A 13 11.47 -7.14 5.08
CA ASP A 13 10.57 -8.19 4.58
C ASP A 13 9.15 -8.01 5.10
N ALA A 14 8.97 -7.66 6.38
CA ALA A 14 7.67 -7.31 6.94
C ALA A 14 7.06 -6.08 6.25
N LEU A 15 7.87 -5.05 6.00
CA LEU A 15 7.45 -3.87 5.23
C LEU A 15 7.08 -4.23 3.78
N THR A 16 7.77 -5.16 3.14
CA THR A 16 7.39 -5.66 1.81
C THR A 16 6.02 -6.34 1.83
N LEU A 17 5.70 -7.14 2.86
CA LEU A 17 4.35 -7.71 3.01
C LEU A 17 3.28 -6.61 3.20
N LEU A 18 3.58 -5.56 3.98
CA LEU A 18 2.68 -4.42 4.12
C LEU A 18 2.50 -3.64 2.80
N LEU A 19 3.56 -3.49 2.01
CA LEU A 19 3.49 -2.89 0.67
C LEU A 19 2.55 -3.70 -0.25
N HIS A 20 2.65 -5.04 -0.23
CA HIS A 20 1.71 -5.89 -0.96
C HIS A 20 0.27 -5.69 -0.51
N ASN A 21 0.02 -5.50 0.79
CA ASN A 21 -1.32 -5.19 1.28
C ASN A 21 -1.85 -3.86 0.74
N GLN A 22 -0.99 -2.83 0.59
CA GLN A 22 -1.41 -1.57 -0.03
C GLN A 22 -1.91 -1.78 -1.46
N HIS A 23 -1.19 -2.56 -2.27
CA HIS A 23 -1.58 -2.86 -3.64
C HIS A 23 -2.82 -3.75 -3.72
N ALA A 24 -2.93 -4.77 -2.86
CA ALA A 24 -4.09 -5.66 -2.82
C ALA A 24 -5.37 -4.91 -2.41
N LEU A 25 -5.28 -4.02 -1.41
CA LEU A 25 -6.40 -3.18 -1.01
C LEU A 25 -6.76 -2.16 -2.09
N ALA A 26 -5.78 -1.56 -2.77
CA ALA A 26 -6.05 -0.63 -3.87
C ALA A 26 -6.81 -1.33 -5.01
N ALA A 27 -6.36 -2.51 -5.43
CA ALA A 27 -7.04 -3.29 -6.46
C ALA A 27 -8.47 -3.71 -6.04
N ALA A 28 -8.66 -4.12 -4.78
CA ALA A 28 -9.98 -4.47 -4.27
C ALA A 28 -10.93 -3.26 -4.23
N ILE A 29 -10.43 -2.08 -3.83
CA ILE A 29 -11.21 -0.84 -3.80
C ILE A 29 -11.51 -0.35 -5.22
N GLU A 30 -10.58 -0.50 -6.17
CA GLU A 30 -10.78 -0.15 -7.57
C GLU A 30 -11.97 -0.92 -8.16
N GLU A 31 -12.03 -2.24 -7.96
CA GLU A 31 -13.14 -3.08 -8.43
C GLU A 31 -14.48 -2.64 -7.79
N VAL A 32 -14.47 -2.32 -6.49
CA VAL A 32 -15.66 -1.81 -5.80
C VAL A 32 -16.09 -0.43 -6.34
N ALA A 33 -15.14 0.46 -6.61
CA ALA A 33 -15.41 1.78 -7.18
C ALA A 33 -16.04 1.68 -8.58
N VAL A 34 -15.51 0.79 -9.42
CA VAL A 34 -16.06 0.48 -10.75
C VAL A 34 -17.50 -0.04 -10.64
N TRP A 35 -17.75 -1.00 -9.73
CA TRP A 35 -19.10 -1.52 -9.49
C TRP A 35 -20.07 -0.44 -8.99
N LEU A 36 -19.64 0.43 -8.07
CA LEU A 36 -20.44 1.55 -7.55
C LEU A 36 -20.80 2.55 -8.64
N ALA A 37 -19.84 2.91 -9.50
CA ALA A 37 -20.07 3.81 -10.63
C ALA A 37 -21.09 3.22 -11.62
N ALA A 38 -20.94 1.94 -11.96
CA ALA A 38 -21.88 1.22 -12.83
C ALA A 38 -23.30 1.10 -12.21
N SER A 39 -23.39 1.11 -10.88
CA SER A 39 -24.66 1.07 -10.13
C SER A 39 -25.32 2.44 -9.93
N GLY A 40 -24.74 3.52 -10.50
CA GLY A 40 -25.27 4.88 -10.38
C GLY A 40 -24.87 5.62 -9.11
N ALA A 41 -23.99 5.06 -8.28
CA ALA A 41 -23.51 5.65 -7.04
C ALA A 41 -22.21 6.46 -7.24
N ALA A 42 -22.20 7.39 -8.20
CA ALA A 42 -21.00 8.12 -8.64
C ALA A 42 -20.23 8.80 -7.49
N VAL A 43 -20.93 9.50 -6.58
CA VAL A 43 -20.29 10.16 -5.42
C VAL A 43 -19.59 9.17 -4.50
N VAL A 44 -20.16 7.96 -4.33
CA VAL A 44 -19.54 6.91 -3.49
C VAL A 44 -18.34 6.29 -4.21
N ALA A 45 -18.42 6.12 -5.52
CA ALA A 45 -17.30 5.69 -6.35
C ALA A 45 -16.13 6.68 -6.27
N ASP A 46 -16.40 7.99 -6.38
CA ASP A 46 -15.37 9.03 -6.24
C ASP A 46 -14.69 8.98 -4.86
N ASN A 47 -15.47 8.80 -3.79
CA ASN A 47 -14.90 8.64 -2.44
C ASN A 47 -14.03 7.37 -2.33
N ALA A 48 -14.40 6.28 -2.99
CA ALA A 48 -13.58 5.06 -3.04
C ALA A 48 -12.27 5.30 -3.80
N VAL A 49 -12.29 6.05 -4.91
CA VAL A 49 -11.09 6.47 -5.63
C VAL A 49 -10.17 7.32 -4.76
N MET A 50 -10.72 8.29 -4.01
CA MET A 50 -9.94 9.10 -3.07
C MET A 50 -9.26 8.26 -1.98
N ALA A 51 -9.88 7.17 -1.52
CA ALA A 51 -9.25 6.25 -0.57
C ALA A 51 -8.02 5.55 -1.17
N MET A 52 -8.01 5.27 -2.48
CA MET A 52 -6.84 4.70 -3.15
C MET A 52 -5.64 5.66 -3.19
N GLU A 53 -5.86 6.98 -3.21
CA GLU A 53 -4.77 7.97 -3.11
C GLU A 53 -4.02 7.87 -1.77
N THR A 54 -4.75 7.57 -0.69
CA THR A 54 -4.15 7.29 0.62
C THR A 54 -3.32 6.01 0.58
N LEU A 55 -3.82 4.97 -0.11
CA LEU A 55 -3.08 3.72 -0.25
C LEU A 55 -1.79 3.90 -1.05
N ASP A 56 -1.82 4.71 -2.11
CA ASP A 56 -0.65 5.05 -2.93
C ASP A 56 0.40 5.85 -2.14
N THR A 57 -0.05 6.86 -1.39
CA THR A 57 0.83 7.64 -0.49
C THR A 57 1.55 6.73 0.51
N ASN A 58 0.83 5.79 1.11
CA ASN A 58 1.40 4.81 2.03
C ASN A 58 2.33 3.82 1.32
N ALA A 59 1.99 3.34 0.12
CA ALA A 59 2.84 2.46 -0.67
C ALA A 59 4.19 3.10 -0.99
N LYS A 60 4.18 4.39 -1.36
CA LYS A 60 5.40 5.18 -1.59
C LYS A 60 6.24 5.31 -0.31
N ALA A 61 5.61 5.69 0.81
CA ALA A 61 6.32 5.85 2.09
C ALA A 61 6.94 4.53 2.59
N ILE A 62 6.23 3.40 2.42
CA ILE A 62 6.73 2.07 2.77
C ILE A 62 7.90 1.69 1.86
N THR A 63 7.79 1.95 0.56
CA THR A 63 8.89 1.70 -0.40
C THR A 63 10.15 2.47 -0.01
N ASP A 64 10.02 3.76 0.31
CA ASP A 64 11.13 4.59 0.76
C ASP A 64 11.75 4.05 2.07
N ALA A 65 10.93 3.56 2.99
CA ALA A 65 11.39 2.95 4.23
C ALA A 65 12.15 1.64 4.00
N ILE A 66 11.67 0.75 3.12
CA ILE A 66 12.36 -0.49 2.73
C ILE A 66 13.74 -0.16 2.17
N MET A 67 13.81 0.79 1.23
CA MET A 67 15.07 1.18 0.60
C MET A 67 16.07 1.72 1.63
N ARG A 68 15.61 2.56 2.56
CA ARG A 68 16.46 3.14 3.61
C ARG A 68 17.02 2.07 4.56
N ILE A 69 16.18 1.12 5.00
CA ILE A 69 16.60 0.06 5.94
C ILE A 69 17.54 -0.95 5.27
N ARG A 70 17.34 -1.25 3.98
CA ARG A 70 18.24 -2.15 3.23
C ARG A 70 19.62 -1.54 2.99
N GLN A 71 19.74 -0.21 3.04
CA GLN A 71 21.01 0.52 2.88
C GLN A 71 21.72 0.81 4.21
N SER A 72 21.09 0.52 5.36
CA SER A 72 21.59 0.81 6.72
C SER A 72 22.30 -0.36 7.40
#